data_AF-A0A661VIV3-F1
#
_entry.id   AF-A0A661VIV3-F1
#
_cell.length_a   1.000
_cell.length_b   1.000
_cell.length_c   1.000
_cell.angle_alpha   90.00
_cell.angle_beta   90.00
_cell.angle_gamma   90.00
#
_symmetry.space_group_name_H-M   'P 1'
#
loop_
_entity.id
_entity.type
_entity.pdbx_description
1 polymer ?
#
loop_
_entity_poly.entity_id
_entity_poly.type
_entity_poly.pdbx_seq_one_letter_code
_entity_poly.pdbx_strand_id
1 'polypeptide(L)'
;MKMIKPMSDGKLAAVAPADRILLLPHCLRPSETCPGTYSKQGLVCPEDCSQPCAIRIMREAAVKLGYKGVCVAPGGSMALRFVKQMNPKGIVAVACEKELELGIHGVESLVQKGEIQMPVIGVIPLSKDGCVDTEVDVEQALKTIGLVEEAVPTLT
;
A
#
# COMPACT_ATOMS: atom_id res chain seq x y z
N MET A 1 -3.30 11.89 -23.24
CA MET A 1 -2.82 11.12 -22.06
C MET A 1 -3.30 9.69 -22.17
N LYS A 2 -2.41 8.70 -22.05
CA LYS A 2 -2.83 7.29 -21.93
C LYS A 2 -3.20 7.05 -20.47
N MET A 3 -4.48 6.80 -20.21
CA MET A 3 -4.93 6.31 -18.91
C MET A 3 -4.18 5.01 -18.60
N ILE A 4 -3.44 5.00 -17.49
CA ILE A 4 -2.90 3.78 -16.92
C ILE A 4 -4.14 3.00 -16.43
N LYS A 5 -4.57 2.01 -17.21
CA LYS A 5 -5.66 1.11 -16.81
C LYS A 5 -5.15 0.30 -15.59
N PRO A 6 -5.84 0.28 -14.44
CA PRO A 6 -5.41 -0.51 -13.28
C PRO A 6 -5.43 -1.98 -13.68
N MET A 7 -4.25 -2.56 -13.85
CA MET A 7 -4.04 -3.83 -14.56
C MET A 7 -4.10 -5.06 -13.64
N SER A 8 -4.67 -4.95 -12.43
CA SER A 8 -4.32 -5.88 -11.36
C SER A 8 -5.42 -6.34 -10.40
N ASP A 9 -6.65 -5.81 -10.43
CA ASP A 9 -7.67 -6.15 -9.41
C ASP A 9 -7.93 -7.67 -9.31
N GLY A 10 -8.17 -8.34 -10.44
CA GLY A 10 -8.40 -9.80 -10.46
C GLY A 10 -7.17 -10.62 -10.08
N LYS A 11 -5.95 -10.15 -10.41
CA LYS A 11 -4.71 -10.84 -10.03
C LYS A 11 -4.40 -10.67 -8.54
N LEU A 12 -4.75 -9.52 -7.96
CA LEU A 12 -4.49 -9.22 -6.56
C LEU A 12 -5.41 -10.05 -5.66
N ALA A 13 -6.67 -10.23 -6.06
CA ALA A 13 -7.64 -11.08 -5.38
C ALA A 13 -7.13 -12.51 -5.14
N ALA A 14 -6.39 -13.07 -6.11
CA ALA A 14 -5.80 -14.41 -6.05
C ALA A 14 -4.59 -14.55 -5.10
N VAL A 15 -3.98 -13.44 -4.67
CA VAL A 15 -2.88 -13.46 -3.70
C VAL A 15 -3.46 -13.47 -2.30
N ALA A 16 -3.14 -14.44 -1.42
CA ALA A 16 -3.66 -14.41 -0.05
C ALA A 16 -3.24 -13.13 0.71
N PRO A 17 -4.10 -12.52 1.56
CA PRO A 17 -3.73 -11.32 2.33
C PRO A 17 -2.42 -11.45 3.12
N ALA A 18 -2.13 -12.62 3.69
CA ALA A 18 -0.88 -12.90 4.41
C ALA A 18 0.40 -12.82 3.56
N ASP A 19 0.27 -12.84 2.23
CA ASP A 19 1.36 -12.64 1.27
C ASP A 19 1.39 -11.21 0.69
N ARG A 20 0.50 -10.31 1.16
CA ARG A 20 0.40 -8.92 0.71
C ARG A 20 1.01 -7.94 1.69
N ILE A 21 1.51 -6.83 1.18
CA ILE A 21 1.84 -5.64 1.97
C ILE A 21 1.01 -4.44 1.52
N LEU A 22 0.83 -3.48 2.43
CA LEU A 22 0.24 -2.18 2.14
C LEU A 22 1.31 -1.08 2.27
N LEU A 23 1.44 -0.25 1.23
CA LEU A 23 2.28 0.93 1.22
C LEU A 23 1.39 2.18 1.22
N LEU A 24 1.57 3.03 2.23
CA LEU A 24 0.85 4.30 2.39
C LEU A 24 1.84 5.46 2.34
N PRO A 25 1.47 6.62 1.78
CA PRO A 25 2.32 7.79 1.77
C PRO A 25 2.10 8.60 3.04
N HIS A 26 3.17 9.11 3.64
CA HIS A 26 3.07 9.91 4.87
C HIS A 26 2.30 11.23 4.70
N CYS A 27 2.14 11.71 3.46
CA CYS A 27 1.49 12.98 3.16
C CYS A 27 -0.04 12.95 3.39
N LEU A 28 -0.63 11.74 3.52
CA LEU A 28 -2.01 11.55 3.96
C LEU A 28 -2.21 11.83 5.46
N ARG A 29 -1.11 12.00 6.23
CA ARG A 29 -1.23 12.32 7.64
C ARG A 29 -1.79 13.73 7.78
N PRO A 30 -2.68 13.98 8.75
CA PRO A 30 -3.09 15.33 9.11
C PRO A 30 -1.89 16.06 9.71
N SER A 31 -1.31 16.99 8.97
CA SER A 31 0.05 17.49 9.19
C SER A 31 0.25 18.17 10.54
N GLU A 32 -0.76 18.95 10.96
CA GLU A 32 -0.79 19.74 12.20
C GLU A 32 -1.05 18.91 13.46
N THR A 33 -1.75 17.79 13.35
CA THR A 33 -2.31 17.07 14.52
C THR A 33 -1.83 15.63 14.64
N CYS A 34 -1.19 15.09 13.60
CA CYS A 34 -0.73 13.70 13.62
C CYS A 34 0.34 13.49 14.72
N PRO A 35 0.10 12.62 15.71
CA PRO A 35 1.06 12.33 16.77
C PRO A 35 2.15 11.33 16.34
N GLY A 36 2.17 10.94 15.05
CA GLY A 36 3.08 9.92 14.54
C GLY A 36 4.54 10.38 14.58
N THR A 37 5.44 9.45 14.89
CA THR A 37 6.89 9.70 14.92
C THR A 37 7.59 8.95 13.80
N TYR A 38 8.69 9.51 13.30
CA TYR A 38 9.47 8.84 12.27
C TYR A 38 10.48 7.89 12.90
N SER A 39 10.46 6.65 12.43
CA SER A 39 11.48 5.66 12.74
C SER A 39 12.18 5.21 11.46
N LYS A 40 13.12 4.27 11.58
CA LYS A 40 13.69 3.61 10.40
C LYS A 40 12.59 2.95 9.57
N GLN A 41 11.49 2.48 10.15
CA GLN A 41 10.42 1.74 9.46
C GLN A 41 9.36 2.65 8.78
N GLY A 42 9.45 3.97 8.99
CA GLY A 42 8.50 4.95 8.45
C GLY A 42 7.82 5.77 9.53
N LEU A 43 6.69 6.38 9.16
CA LEU A 43 5.84 7.05 10.13
C LEU A 43 5.13 5.99 10.98
N VAL A 44 5.38 6.02 12.29
CA VAL A 44 4.79 5.10 13.27
C VAL A 44 3.68 5.84 13.99
N CYS A 45 2.44 5.33 13.88
CA CYS A 45 1.35 5.80 14.73
C CYS A 45 1.57 5.29 16.15
N PRO A 46 1.38 6.13 17.20
CA PRO A 46 1.39 5.63 18.56
C PRO A 46 0.22 4.66 18.78
N GLU A 47 0.37 3.75 19.74
CA GLU A 47 -0.61 2.68 19.99
C GLU A 47 -1.99 3.23 20.40
N ASP A 48 -2.00 4.36 21.10
CA ASP A 48 -3.19 5.08 21.56
C ASP A 48 -3.72 6.12 20.56
N CYS A 49 -3.23 6.12 19.32
CA CYS A 49 -3.68 7.05 18.29
C CYS A 49 -5.18 6.90 18.00
N SER A 50 -5.97 7.86 18.46
CA SER A 50 -7.43 7.88 18.32
C SER A 50 -7.93 8.70 17.12
N GLN A 51 -7.04 9.37 16.39
CA GLN A 51 -7.42 10.25 15.28
C GLN A 51 -8.00 9.47 14.09
N PRO A 52 -9.19 9.83 13.58
CA PRO A 52 -9.79 9.17 12.42
C PRO A 52 -9.17 9.73 11.12
N CYS A 53 -7.97 9.26 10.77
CA CYS A 53 -7.30 9.63 9.52
C CYS A 53 -7.29 8.47 8.51
N ALA A 54 -7.15 8.79 7.22
CA ALA A 54 -7.15 7.81 6.13
C ALA A 54 -6.09 6.71 6.32
N ILE A 55 -4.90 7.07 6.81
CA ILE A 55 -3.82 6.12 7.13
C ILE A 55 -4.29 5.08 8.14
N ARG A 56 -4.97 5.52 9.22
CA ARG A 56 -5.46 4.62 10.27
C ARG A 56 -6.50 3.66 9.72
N ILE A 57 -7.49 4.18 8.99
CA ILE A 57 -8.59 3.38 8.42
C ILE A 57 -8.03 2.27 7.51
N MET A 58 -7.15 2.61 6.57
CA MET A 58 -6.57 1.63 5.65
C MET A 58 -5.61 0.65 6.36
N ARG A 59 -4.81 1.13 7.32
CA ARG A 59 -3.92 0.27 8.12
C ARG A 59 -4.70 -0.76 8.91
N GLU A 60 -5.74 -0.34 9.63
CA GLU A 60 -6.58 -1.23 10.44
C GLU A 60 -7.28 -2.27 9.57
N ALA A 61 -7.77 -1.88 8.38
CA ALA A 61 -8.34 -2.83 7.42
C ALA A 61 -7.32 -3.90 6.98
N ALA A 62 -6.11 -3.48 6.59
CA ALA A 62 -5.04 -4.41 6.20
C ALA A 62 -4.63 -5.33 7.34
N VAL A 63 -4.46 -4.81 8.56
CA VAL A 63 -4.12 -5.59 9.76
C VAL A 63 -5.22 -6.60 10.07
N LYS A 64 -6.50 -6.19 10.01
CA LYS A 64 -7.64 -7.08 10.25
C LYS A 64 -7.72 -8.23 9.23
N LEU A 65 -7.29 -8.00 8.00
CA LEU A 65 -7.19 -9.03 6.95
C LEU A 65 -5.94 -9.90 7.08
N GLY A 66 -5.02 -9.59 8.00
CA GLY A 66 -3.79 -10.36 8.19
C GLY A 66 -2.71 -10.05 7.16
N TYR A 67 -2.65 -8.82 6.65
CA TYR A 67 -1.57 -8.39 5.74
C TYR A 67 -0.20 -8.64 6.38
N LYS A 68 0.77 -9.07 5.55
CA LYS A 68 2.15 -9.35 5.98
C LYS A 68 2.82 -8.15 6.63
N GLY A 69 2.44 -6.95 6.22
CA GLY A 69 2.90 -5.71 6.82
C GLY A 69 2.31 -4.46 6.18
N VAL A 70 2.37 -3.36 6.93
CA VAL A 70 1.96 -2.03 6.47
C VAL A 70 3.13 -1.07 6.70
N CYS A 71 3.49 -0.29 5.68
CA CYS A 71 4.51 0.75 5.79
C CYS A 71 3.91 2.11 5.40
N VAL A 72 4.06 3.10 6.28
CA VAL A 72 3.75 4.50 5.98
C VAL A 72 5.05 5.22 5.63
N ALA A 73 5.33 5.33 4.34
CA ALA A 73 6.62 5.76 3.83
C ALA A 73 6.67 7.30 3.64
N PRO A 74 7.74 7.97 4.10
CA PRO A 74 8.03 9.36 3.74
C PRO A 74 8.58 9.53 2.32
N GLY A 75 8.90 8.44 1.63
CA GLY A 75 9.37 8.46 0.24
C GLY A 75 9.73 7.08 -0.31
N GLY A 76 9.89 7.00 -1.63
CA GLY A 76 10.08 5.76 -2.38
C GLY A 76 11.24 4.88 -1.90
N SER A 77 12.39 5.46 -1.53
CA SER A 77 13.55 4.67 -1.04
C SER A 77 13.22 3.81 0.19
N MET A 78 12.40 4.35 1.10
CA MET A 78 11.96 3.59 2.26
C MET A 78 10.94 2.52 1.87
N ALA A 79 9.99 2.86 1.01
CA ALA A 79 9.00 1.92 0.51
C ALA A 79 9.68 0.71 -0.16
N LEU A 80 10.62 0.94 -1.07
CA LEU A 80 11.37 -0.13 -1.75
C LEU A 80 12.21 -0.98 -0.79
N ARG A 81 12.80 -0.37 0.24
CA ARG A 81 13.50 -1.15 1.27
C ARG A 81 12.53 -2.06 2.03
N PHE A 82 11.32 -1.57 2.32
CA PHE A 82 10.28 -2.39 2.94
C PHE A 82 9.81 -3.51 2.01
N VAL A 83 9.60 -3.24 0.71
CA VAL A 83 9.29 -4.29 -0.29
C VAL A 83 10.36 -5.38 -0.28
N LYS A 84 11.65 -5.00 -0.34
CA LYS A 84 12.77 -5.94 -0.31
C LYS A 84 12.81 -6.77 0.99
N GLN A 85 12.59 -6.15 2.14
CA GLN A 85 12.57 -6.84 3.44
C GLN A 85 11.42 -7.83 3.56
N MET A 86 10.24 -7.44 3.06
CA MET A 86 9.04 -8.27 3.18
C MET A 86 8.94 -9.33 2.08
N ASN A 87 9.58 -9.14 0.93
CA ASN A 87 9.51 -10.01 -0.25
C ASN A 87 8.08 -10.54 -0.49
N PRO A 88 7.10 -9.64 -0.74
CA PRO A 88 5.69 -10.01 -0.82
C PRO A 88 5.35 -10.65 -2.17
N LYS A 89 4.21 -11.35 -2.25
CA LYS A 89 3.62 -11.74 -3.54
C LYS A 89 2.60 -10.71 -4.04
N GLY A 90 2.12 -9.83 -3.17
CA GLY A 90 1.18 -8.75 -3.50
C GLY A 90 1.55 -7.43 -2.84
N ILE A 91 1.37 -6.34 -3.57
CA ILE A 91 1.56 -4.98 -3.08
C ILE A 91 0.28 -4.20 -3.35
N VAL A 92 -0.27 -3.57 -2.32
CA VAL A 92 -1.26 -2.49 -2.47
C VAL A 92 -0.53 -1.18 -2.18
N ALA A 93 -0.45 -0.28 -3.16
CA ALA A 93 0.28 0.97 -3.03
C ALA A 93 -0.63 2.17 -3.21
N VAL A 94 -0.59 3.09 -2.24
CA VAL A 94 -1.23 4.40 -2.31
C VAL A 94 -0.16 5.46 -2.49
N ALA A 95 -0.24 6.28 -3.53
CA ALA A 95 0.66 7.44 -3.72
C ALA A 95 0.12 8.37 -4.81
N CYS A 96 0.79 9.51 -5.04
CA CYS A 96 0.56 10.30 -6.25
C CYS A 96 1.03 9.53 -7.49
N GLU A 97 0.51 9.89 -8.66
CA GLU A 97 0.79 9.16 -9.92
C GLU A 97 2.30 9.00 -10.18
N LYS A 98 3.08 10.07 -9.97
CA LYS A 98 4.53 10.07 -10.11
C LYS A 98 5.21 9.05 -9.19
N GLU A 99 4.84 8.99 -7.91
CA GLU A 99 5.47 8.06 -6.97
C GLU A 99 5.02 6.61 -7.23
N LEU A 100 3.81 6.39 -7.74
CA LEU A 100 3.36 5.06 -8.19
C LEU A 100 4.21 4.57 -9.36
N GLU A 101 4.42 5.40 -10.38
CA GLU A 101 5.26 5.05 -11.53
C GLU A 101 6.71 4.77 -11.11
N LEU A 102 7.31 5.62 -10.29
CA LEU A 102 8.67 5.42 -9.77
C LEU A 102 8.75 4.17 -8.88
N GLY A 103 7.72 3.91 -8.09
CA GLY A 103 7.61 2.72 -7.24
C GLY A 103 7.59 1.43 -8.07
N ILE A 104 6.81 1.39 -9.15
CA ILE A 104 6.74 0.23 -10.06
C ILE A 104 8.11 -0.05 -10.68
N HIS A 105 8.76 0.95 -11.27
CA HIS A 105 10.11 0.79 -11.83
C HIS A 105 11.13 0.36 -10.76
N GLY A 106 10.98 0.87 -9.53
CA GLY A 106 11.79 0.47 -8.39
C GLY A 106 11.63 -1.02 -8.06
N VAL A 107 10.40 -1.51 -8.00
CA VAL A 107 10.10 -2.93 -7.78
C VAL A 107 10.66 -3.78 -8.92
N GLU A 108 10.46 -3.38 -10.17
CA GLU A 108 11.05 -4.05 -11.34
C GLU A 108 12.57 -4.14 -11.26
N SER A 109 13.25 -3.07 -10.80
CA SER A 109 14.69 -3.07 -10.58
C SER A 109 15.11 -4.09 -9.51
N LEU A 110 14.36 -4.23 -8.41
CA LEU A 110 14.63 -5.24 -7.38
C LEU A 110 14.48 -6.67 -7.96
N VAL A 111 13.48 -6.89 -8.80
CA VAL A 111 13.26 -8.17 -9.49
C VAL A 111 14.41 -8.49 -10.44
N GLN A 112 14.85 -7.53 -11.25
CA GLN A 112 15.98 -7.69 -12.18
C GLN A 112 17.30 -8.02 -11.46
N LYS A 113 17.48 -7.50 -10.24
CA LYS A 113 18.63 -7.80 -9.37
C LYS A 113 18.50 -9.14 -8.64
N GLY A 114 17.38 -9.84 -8.79
CA GLY A 114 17.10 -11.09 -8.09
C GLY A 114 16.85 -10.93 -6.59
N GLU A 115 16.53 -9.72 -6.12
CA GLU A 115 16.34 -9.42 -4.70
C GLU A 115 14.96 -9.82 -4.20
N ILE A 116 13.96 -9.87 -5.09
CA ILE A 116 12.59 -10.32 -4.83
C ILE A 116 12.03 -11.03 -6.07
N GLN A 117 10.91 -11.74 -5.90
CA GLN A 117 10.09 -12.21 -7.03
C GLN A 117 9.10 -11.13 -7.48
N MET A 118 8.63 -11.18 -8.73
CA MET A 118 7.66 -10.20 -9.26
C MET A 118 6.33 -10.30 -8.49
N PRO A 119 5.92 -9.27 -7.72
CA PRO A 119 4.64 -9.28 -7.04
C PRO A 119 3.52 -8.80 -7.96
N VAL A 120 2.28 -9.11 -7.61
CA VAL A 120 1.11 -8.42 -8.16
C VAL A 120 1.00 -7.04 -7.50
N ILE A 121 0.85 -5.97 -8.29
CA ILE A 121 0.80 -4.60 -7.78
C ILE A 121 -0.58 -3.98 -8.06
N GLY A 122 -1.35 -3.75 -7.01
CA GLY A 122 -2.54 -2.90 -7.01
C GLY A 122 -2.18 -1.47 -6.64
N VAL A 123 -2.61 -0.50 -7.44
CA VAL A 123 -2.32 0.92 -7.22
C VAL A 123 -3.61 1.69 -6.93
N ILE A 124 -3.53 2.62 -5.98
CA ILE A 124 -4.61 3.52 -5.61
C ILE A 124 -4.04 4.94 -5.67
N PRO A 125 -4.39 5.73 -6.69
CA PRO A 125 -3.92 7.11 -6.77
C PRO A 125 -4.56 7.95 -5.66
N LEU A 126 -3.83 8.97 -5.19
CA LEU A 126 -4.41 10.02 -4.36
C LEU A 126 -5.49 10.77 -5.16
N SER A 127 -6.57 11.18 -4.50
CA SER A 127 -7.60 12.04 -5.08
C SER A 127 -7.18 13.51 -5.08
N LYS A 128 -6.22 13.87 -4.23
CA LYS A 128 -5.55 15.18 -4.17
C LYS A 128 -4.08 14.99 -3.89
N ASP A 129 -3.26 15.37 -4.86
CA ASP A 129 -1.81 15.28 -4.79
C ASP A 129 -1.17 16.46 -4.04
N GLY A 130 0.06 16.24 -3.58
CA GLY A 130 0.84 17.21 -2.82
C GLY A 130 1.86 16.52 -1.91
N CYS A 131 2.62 17.30 -1.16
CA CYS A 131 3.58 16.78 -0.18
C CYS A 131 3.01 16.75 1.26
N VAL A 132 1.87 17.40 1.49
CA VAL A 132 1.27 17.60 2.82
C VAL A 132 -0.25 17.64 2.67
N ASP A 133 -0.98 17.04 3.61
CA ASP A 133 -2.45 17.02 3.67
C ASP A 133 -3.12 16.62 2.35
N THR A 134 -2.60 15.52 1.78
CA THR A 134 -3.16 14.87 0.60
C THR A 134 -4.42 14.08 0.96
N GLU A 135 -5.17 13.70 -0.07
CA GLU A 135 -6.43 12.97 0.10
C GLU A 135 -6.45 11.74 -0.81
N VAL A 136 -7.21 10.72 -0.39
CA VAL A 136 -7.46 9.50 -1.15
C VAL A 136 -8.93 9.14 -1.03
N ASP A 137 -9.49 8.52 -2.07
CA ASP A 137 -10.78 7.85 -1.98
C ASP A 137 -10.65 6.62 -1.07
N VAL A 138 -11.01 6.78 0.20
CA VAL A 138 -10.90 5.73 1.22
C VAL A 138 -11.83 4.56 0.90
N GLU A 139 -13.00 4.81 0.32
CA GLU A 139 -13.95 3.73 -0.01
C GLU A 139 -13.35 2.83 -1.09
N GLN A 140 -12.83 3.44 -2.16
CA GLN A 140 -12.15 2.71 -3.22
C GLN A 140 -10.90 2.00 -2.71
N ALA A 141 -10.11 2.65 -1.85
CA ALA A 141 -8.94 2.03 -1.23
C ALA A 141 -9.30 0.78 -0.41
N LEU A 142 -10.37 0.85 0.39
CA LEU A 142 -10.85 -0.28 1.18
C LEU A 142 -11.35 -1.43 0.31
N LYS A 143 -12.01 -1.15 -0.82
CA LYS A 143 -12.39 -2.19 -1.80
C LYS A 143 -11.17 -2.93 -2.31
N THR A 144 -10.13 -2.21 -2.74
CA THR A 144 -8.88 -2.82 -3.24
C THR A 144 -8.14 -3.59 -2.15
N ILE A 145 -8.05 -3.06 -0.93
CA ILE A 145 -7.45 -3.74 0.23
C ILE A 145 -8.22 -5.04 0.57
N GLY A 146 -9.55 -5.01 0.43
CA GLY A 146 -10.44 -6.12 0.74
C GLY A 146 -10.60 -7.18 -0.36
N LEU A 147 -9.97 -7.02 -1.53
CA LEU A 147 -10.10 -7.99 -2.63
C LEU A 147 -9.68 -9.39 -2.17
N VAL A 148 -10.54 -10.37 -2.36
CA VAL A 148 -10.26 -11.80 -2.15
C VAL A 148 -10.92 -12.57 -3.29
N GLU A 149 -10.30 -13.67 -3.75
CA GLU A 149 -11.03 -14.60 -4.60
C GLU A 149 -12.17 -15.24 -3.80
N GLU A 150 -13.38 -15.18 -4.34
CA GLU A 150 -14.49 -16.01 -3.87
C GLU A 150 -14.09 -17.47 -4.12
N ALA A 151 -13.92 -18.25 -3.05
CA ALA A 151 -13.67 -19.67 -3.18
C ALA A 151 -14.87 -20.31 -3.90
N VAL A 152 -14.68 -20.76 -5.14
CA VAL A 152 -15.66 -21.65 -5.78
C VAL A 152 -15.68 -22.92 -4.93
N PRO A 153 -16.78 -23.26 -4.24
CA PRO A 153 -16.84 -24.49 -3.48
C PRO A 153 -16.65 -25.64 -4.47
N THR A 154 -15.54 -26.36 -4.32
CA THR A 154 -15.30 -27.59 -5.07
C THR A 154 -16.30 -28.60 -4.51
N LEU A 155 -17.44 -28.73 -5.19
CA LEU A 155 -18.39 -29.81 -4.96
C LEU A 155 -17.60 -31.12 -5.22
N THR A 156 -17.33 -31.85 -4.14
CA THR A 156 -16.87 -33.25 -4.18
C THR A 156 -18.06 -34.16 -3.95
#